data_AF-A0A8B6XIM4-F1
#
_entry.id   AF-A0A8B6XIM4-F1
#
_cell.length_a   1.000
_cell.length_b   1.000
_cell.length_c   1.000
_cell.angle_alpha   90.00
_cell.angle_beta   90.00
_cell.angle_gamma   90.00
#
_symmetry.space_group_name_H-M   'P 1'
#
loop_
_entity.id
_entity.type
_entity.pdbx_description
1 polymer ?
#
loop_
_entity_poly.entity_id
_entity_poly.type
_entity_poly.pdbx_seq_one_letter_code
_entity_poly.pdbx_strand_id
1 'polypeptide(L)'
;MKLVQQENKNNLVFAFEHLENYQAIQFKFLDAVQSLDHNNIVALLNAYPYHIDSLLQLSEICLINEDYQMASEFIERALFVFENNFHPLFNFAQGNCRMEYRQAENRPFFLALFRHINFLGNKACYRTALEVCRVLLGLDPIDDPLCVLLLIDFYAIKSQQYDFFIKLYDDFECSRNVSSLPNCIFSYALCKYYVADRSEANKHLEKALVAFPSLLVELMNACGVTLDKEIATHSFFDPLSYIQQSAPLNQLISLYVGRSYFIWKDPEIFNWLTETCKNIIDNFSAYRDVISDAEKKRVSLYKKSPLNVVRHIMISGIKDAVRALPVEFRNQSVLAYDPVPPLNSIIGYERPQRHITGDRGGNMFSMFYESLFPSYNLQQNQANNAHQNDNEFQANARALTNGAQRLMDAMRELMATMTFRTDLEERPQAPPPPEEDQEDGW
;
A
#
# COMPACT_ATOMS: atom_id res chain seq x y z
N MET A 1 16.44 13.12 11.82
CA MET A 1 16.06 11.76 12.29
C MET A 1 17.35 10.96 12.41
N LYS A 2 17.36 9.77 13.01
CA LYS A 2 18.45 8.80 12.92
C LYS A 2 17.89 7.39 13.11
N LEU A 3 18.49 6.37 12.51
CA LEU A 3 18.17 4.97 12.80
C LEU A 3 19.06 4.45 13.93
N VAL A 4 18.46 3.91 14.98
CA VAL A 4 19.15 3.35 16.14
C VAL A 4 18.91 1.85 16.25
N GLN A 5 19.95 1.12 16.69
CA GLN A 5 19.82 -0.29 17.05
C GLN A 5 19.21 -0.42 18.45
N GLN A 6 18.20 -1.28 18.59
CA GLN A 6 17.61 -1.67 19.87
C GLN A 6 18.30 -2.93 20.40
N GLU A 7 18.51 -2.99 21.72
CA GLU A 7 19.12 -4.16 22.35
C GLU A 7 18.16 -5.36 22.31
N ASN A 8 18.45 -6.35 21.46
CA ASN A 8 17.73 -7.62 21.45
C ASN A 8 18.67 -8.80 21.18
N LYS A 9 18.49 -9.89 21.94
CA LYS A 9 19.50 -10.95 22.10
C LYS A 9 19.73 -11.85 20.88
N ASN A 10 18.80 -11.89 19.92
CA ASN A 10 18.87 -12.84 18.79
C ASN A 10 18.75 -12.21 17.38
N ASN A 11 18.22 -10.99 17.25
CA ASN A 11 18.03 -10.30 15.96
C ASN A 11 18.46 -8.83 16.07
N LEU A 12 18.97 -8.25 14.98
CA LEU A 12 19.27 -6.83 14.91
C LEU A 12 17.95 -6.06 14.72
N VAL A 13 17.39 -5.55 15.81
CA VAL A 13 16.18 -4.73 15.78
C VAL A 13 16.58 -3.27 15.67
N PHE A 14 15.92 -2.53 14.78
CA PHE A 14 16.18 -1.11 14.54
C PHE A 14 14.91 -0.29 14.67
N ALA A 15 15.09 0.98 15.00
CA ALA A 15 14.01 1.93 15.08
C ALA A 15 14.47 3.34 14.68
N PHE A 16 13.58 4.09 14.05
CA PHE A 16 13.82 5.51 13.79
C PHE A 16 13.57 6.34 15.05
N GLU A 17 14.47 7.27 15.31
CA GLU A 17 14.37 8.25 16.38
C GLU A 17 14.29 9.64 15.77
N HIS A 18 13.22 10.36 16.08
CA HIS A 18 13.04 11.74 15.66
C HIS A 18 13.81 12.66 16.62
N LEU A 19 14.78 13.41 16.11
CA LEU A 19 15.50 14.44 16.88
C LEU A 19 14.57 15.62 17.18
N GLU A 20 14.85 16.40 18.23
CA GLU A 20 14.00 17.53 18.68
C GLU A 20 13.62 18.50 17.55
N ASN A 21 14.58 18.86 16.70
CA ASN A 21 14.33 19.72 15.54
C ASN A 21 13.33 19.11 14.55
N TYR A 22 13.40 17.78 14.34
CA TYR A 22 12.46 17.06 13.48
C TYR A 22 11.08 16.93 14.15
N GLN A 23 11.04 16.67 15.46
CA GLN A 23 9.79 16.62 16.23
C GLN A 23 9.03 17.96 16.15
N ALA A 24 9.73 19.10 16.25
CA ALA A 24 9.13 20.41 16.10
C ALA A 24 8.46 20.61 14.72
N ILE A 25 9.06 20.08 13.66
CA ILE A 25 8.47 20.11 12.30
C ILE A 25 7.28 19.14 12.21
N GLN A 26 7.40 17.94 12.80
CA GLN A 26 6.32 16.97 12.87
C GLN A 26 5.08 17.55 13.55
N PHE A 27 5.23 18.31 14.63
CA PHE A 27 4.09 18.94 15.30
C PHE A 27 3.37 19.94 14.41
N LYS A 28 4.12 20.76 13.65
CA LYS A 28 3.56 21.67 12.64
C LYS A 28 2.85 20.90 11.52
N PHE A 29 3.39 19.75 11.09
CA PHE A 29 2.73 18.88 10.13
C PHE A 29 1.39 18.36 10.67
N LEU A 30 1.37 17.86 11.91
CA LEU A 30 0.15 17.38 12.54
C LEU A 30 -0.88 18.52 12.73
N ASP A 31 -0.44 19.76 12.99
CA ASP A 31 -1.32 20.95 12.96
C ASP A 31 -1.91 21.18 11.55
N ALA A 32 -1.07 21.13 10.52
CA ALA A 32 -1.49 21.33 9.13
C ALA A 32 -2.49 20.25 8.67
N VAL A 33 -2.24 18.99 8.99
CA VAL A 33 -3.16 17.88 8.67
C VAL A 33 -4.51 18.06 9.35
N GLN A 34 -4.54 18.50 10.62
CA GLN A 34 -5.79 18.77 11.34
C GLN A 34 -6.57 19.96 10.75
N SER A 35 -5.89 20.90 10.08
CA SER A 35 -6.55 22.02 9.41
C SER A 35 -7.32 21.63 8.15
N LEU A 36 -7.08 20.44 7.60
CA LEU A 36 -7.61 19.94 6.32
C LEU A 36 -7.30 20.84 5.10
N ASP A 37 -6.41 21.83 5.26
CA ASP A 37 -5.92 22.67 4.18
C ASP A 37 -4.56 22.17 3.69
N HIS A 38 -4.57 21.60 2.48
CA HIS A 38 -3.38 21.06 1.82
C HIS A 38 -2.29 22.12 1.59
N ASN A 39 -2.65 23.40 1.46
CA ASN A 39 -1.68 24.48 1.24
C ASN A 39 -0.73 24.63 2.43
N ASN A 40 -1.19 24.34 3.65
CA ASN A 40 -0.35 24.37 4.84
C ASN A 40 0.72 23.27 4.80
N ILE A 41 0.39 22.10 4.24
CA ILE A 41 1.34 20.98 4.09
C ILE A 41 2.38 21.32 3.02
N VAL A 42 1.97 21.96 1.93
CA VAL A 42 2.87 22.46 0.87
C VAL A 42 3.81 23.52 1.42
N ALA A 43 3.28 24.53 2.14
CA ALA A 43 4.09 25.57 2.75
C ALA A 43 5.12 24.98 3.73
N LEU A 44 4.73 23.95 4.48
CA LEU A 44 5.64 23.22 5.36
C LEU A 44 6.72 22.48 4.56
N LEU A 45 6.37 21.79 3.46
CA LEU A 45 7.35 21.09 2.63
C LEU A 45 8.31 22.07 1.94
N ASN A 46 7.84 23.24 1.52
CA ASN A 46 8.71 24.28 0.94
C ASN A 46 9.74 24.79 1.95
N ALA A 47 9.34 24.94 3.22
CA ALA A 47 10.25 25.31 4.30
C ALA A 47 11.17 24.15 4.73
N TYR A 48 10.68 22.92 4.67
CA TYR A 48 11.36 21.71 5.12
C TYR A 48 11.25 20.58 4.08
N PRO A 49 12.04 20.61 2.98
CA PRO A 49 11.89 19.72 1.82
C PRO A 49 12.10 18.22 2.09
N TYR A 50 12.69 17.88 3.25
CA TYR A 50 13.02 16.53 3.67
C TYR A 50 12.12 15.99 4.79
N HIS A 51 10.99 16.65 5.07
CA HIS A 51 10.02 16.15 6.05
C HIS A 51 9.21 14.98 5.47
N ILE A 52 9.37 13.79 6.05
CA ILE A 52 8.91 12.52 5.46
C ILE A 52 7.39 12.45 5.37
N ASP A 53 6.67 12.76 6.45
CA ASP A 53 5.22 12.60 6.45
C ASP A 53 4.53 13.62 5.53
N SER A 54 5.14 14.80 5.35
CA SER A 54 4.70 15.77 4.34
C SER A 54 4.87 15.22 2.92
N LEU A 55 6.02 14.60 2.63
CA LEU A 55 6.27 13.95 1.33
C LEU A 55 5.26 12.83 1.06
N LEU A 56 4.98 11.99 2.07
CA LEU A 56 4.00 10.91 1.95
C LEU A 56 2.57 11.45 1.73
N GLN A 57 2.16 12.49 2.46
CA GLN A 57 0.83 13.05 2.31
C GLN A 57 0.65 13.76 0.95
N LEU A 58 1.66 14.51 0.50
CA LEU A 58 1.63 15.19 -0.80
C LEU A 58 1.71 14.22 -1.98
N SER A 59 2.44 13.11 -1.84
CA SER A 59 2.42 12.02 -2.84
C SER A 59 1.00 11.51 -3.09
N GLU A 60 0.19 11.33 -2.04
CA GLU A 60 -1.20 10.89 -2.18
C GLU A 60 -2.07 11.95 -2.89
N ILE A 61 -1.88 13.22 -2.54
CA ILE A 61 -2.60 14.33 -3.19
C ILE A 61 -2.27 14.40 -4.68
N CYS A 62 -0.99 14.19 -5.05
CA CYS A 62 -0.58 14.09 -6.45
C CYS A 62 -1.21 12.89 -7.16
N LEU A 63 -1.34 11.72 -6.50
CA LEU A 63 -2.03 10.56 -7.05
C LEU A 63 -3.51 10.84 -7.34
N ILE A 64 -4.20 11.53 -6.43
CA ILE A 64 -5.61 11.95 -6.61
C ILE A 64 -5.75 12.90 -7.81
N ASN A 65 -4.75 13.77 -8.02
CA ASN A 65 -4.69 14.71 -9.13
C ASN A 65 -4.11 14.10 -10.42
N GLU A 66 -3.88 12.79 -10.45
CA GLU A 66 -3.31 12.05 -11.59
C GLU A 66 -1.90 12.50 -12.01
N ASP A 67 -1.17 13.23 -11.16
CA ASP A 67 0.26 13.50 -11.35
C ASP A 67 1.11 12.39 -10.72
N TYR A 68 1.19 11.27 -11.44
CA TYR A 68 1.95 10.09 -11.04
C TYR A 68 3.46 10.35 -10.99
N GLN A 69 3.98 11.26 -11.81
CA GLN A 69 5.40 11.54 -11.86
C GLN A 69 5.83 12.22 -10.56
N MET A 70 5.16 13.31 -10.19
CA MET A 70 5.46 14.04 -8.96
C MET A 70 5.20 13.18 -7.72
N ALA A 71 4.14 12.37 -7.74
CA ALA A 71 3.87 11.43 -6.66
C ALA A 71 5.01 10.42 -6.44
N SER A 72 5.59 9.89 -7.52
CA SER A 72 6.76 8.98 -7.49
C SER A 72 8.00 9.70 -6.94
N GLU A 73 8.26 10.93 -7.40
CA GLU A 73 9.41 11.74 -6.95
C GLU A 73 9.37 12.03 -5.44
N PHE A 74 8.18 12.27 -4.87
CA PHE A 74 8.05 12.45 -3.42
C PHE A 74 8.36 11.18 -2.63
N ILE A 75 7.95 10.00 -3.12
CA ILE A 75 8.30 8.74 -2.47
C ILE A 75 9.79 8.43 -2.60
N GLU A 76 10.38 8.66 -3.77
CA GLU A 76 11.81 8.48 -4.00
C GLU A 76 12.63 9.43 -3.10
N ARG A 77 12.19 10.68 -2.92
CA ARG A 77 12.80 11.61 -1.96
C ARG A 77 12.64 11.15 -0.52
N ALA A 78 11.49 10.61 -0.13
CA ALA A 78 11.30 10.07 1.22
C ALA A 78 12.26 8.89 1.49
N LEU A 79 12.40 7.98 0.53
CA LEU A 79 13.35 6.86 0.62
C LEU A 79 14.80 7.33 0.68
N PHE A 80 15.17 8.35 -0.10
CA PHE A 80 16.49 8.98 -0.02
C PHE A 80 16.76 9.55 1.38
N VAL A 81 15.78 10.23 1.99
CA VAL A 81 15.92 10.72 3.37
C VAL A 81 16.15 9.56 4.33
N PHE A 82 15.42 8.46 4.21
CA PHE A 82 15.66 7.28 5.05
C PHE A 82 17.06 6.70 4.87
N GLU A 83 17.51 6.55 3.63
CA GLU A 83 18.82 5.99 3.28
C GLU A 83 19.97 6.76 3.92
N ASN A 84 19.92 8.09 3.87
CA ASN A 84 20.93 8.95 4.50
C ASN A 84 20.98 8.82 6.03
N ASN A 85 19.93 8.30 6.66
CA ASN A 85 19.81 8.18 8.11
C ASN A 85 19.99 6.74 8.62
N PHE A 86 20.38 5.79 7.76
CA PHE A 86 20.59 4.42 8.17
C PHE A 86 21.77 4.25 9.12
N HIS A 87 21.59 3.32 10.05
CA HIS A 87 22.64 2.85 10.92
C HIS A 87 23.67 2.05 10.09
N PRO A 88 24.99 2.17 10.31
CA PRO A 88 26.00 1.44 9.52
C PRO A 88 25.84 -0.09 9.49
N LEU A 89 25.23 -0.66 10.54
CA LEU A 89 24.93 -2.10 10.63
C LEU A 89 23.61 -2.50 9.97
N PHE A 90 22.81 -1.54 9.53
CA PHE A 90 21.53 -1.82 8.89
C PHE A 90 21.75 -2.21 7.44
N ASN A 91 21.63 -3.50 7.15
CA ASN A 91 21.80 -4.05 5.81
C ASN A 91 20.65 -5.01 5.46
N PHE A 92 19.76 -4.54 4.60
CA PHE A 92 18.61 -5.33 4.14
C PHE A 92 18.99 -6.63 3.43
N ALA A 93 20.14 -6.65 2.74
CA ALA A 93 20.58 -7.80 1.96
C ALA A 93 20.91 -9.01 2.84
N GLN A 94 21.22 -8.78 4.13
CA GLN A 94 21.51 -9.85 5.08
C GLN A 94 20.25 -10.52 5.64
N GLY A 95 19.08 -9.88 5.52
CA GLY A 95 17.82 -10.45 6.01
C GLY A 95 17.73 -10.64 7.53
N ASN A 96 18.63 -10.02 8.31
CA ASN A 96 18.68 -10.09 9.79
C ASN A 96 18.22 -8.80 10.50
N CYS A 97 17.94 -7.74 9.73
CA CYS A 97 17.45 -6.47 10.24
C CYS A 97 15.94 -6.52 10.42
N ARG A 98 15.44 -6.14 11.61
CA ARG A 98 14.02 -6.14 11.96
C ARG A 98 13.59 -4.75 12.40
N MET A 99 12.33 -4.40 12.14
CA MET A 99 11.72 -3.15 12.57
C MET A 99 10.28 -3.41 13.00
N GLU A 100 9.89 -2.86 14.14
CA GLU A 100 8.53 -3.05 14.65
C GLU A 100 7.60 -1.96 14.12
N TYR A 101 6.47 -2.34 13.50
CA TYR A 101 5.47 -1.40 12.97
C TYR A 101 4.64 -0.70 14.05
N ARG A 102 4.61 -1.25 15.27
CA ARG A 102 3.93 -0.60 16.41
C ARG A 102 4.57 0.74 16.76
N GLN A 103 5.86 0.91 16.49
CA GLN A 103 6.56 2.18 16.69
C GLN A 103 6.18 3.16 15.57
N ALA A 104 5.60 4.30 15.94
CA ALA A 104 5.04 5.27 15.00
C ALA A 104 6.09 5.81 14.04
N GLU A 105 7.32 6.05 14.52
CA GLU A 105 8.45 6.56 13.74
C GLU A 105 8.90 5.59 12.63
N ASN A 106 8.62 4.29 12.77
CA ASN A 106 8.97 3.30 11.75
C ASN A 106 7.97 3.24 10.61
N ARG A 107 6.69 3.55 10.84
CA ARG A 107 5.61 3.34 9.86
C ARG A 107 5.80 4.09 8.55
N PRO A 108 6.26 5.35 8.55
CA PRO A 108 6.49 6.06 7.30
C PRO A 108 7.48 5.34 6.38
N PHE A 109 8.45 4.57 6.92
CA PHE A 109 9.37 3.77 6.12
C PHE A 109 8.67 2.58 5.44
N PHE A 110 7.84 1.84 6.18
CA PHE A 110 7.03 0.76 5.63
C PHE A 110 6.09 1.26 4.52
N LEU A 111 5.44 2.41 4.74
CA LEU A 111 4.54 3.03 3.77
C LEU A 111 5.28 3.52 2.53
N ALA A 112 6.46 4.14 2.69
CA ALA A 112 7.30 4.57 1.58
C ALA A 112 7.73 3.39 0.71
N LEU A 113 8.19 2.29 1.32
CA LEU A 113 8.55 1.06 0.60
C LEU A 113 7.34 0.46 -0.14
N PHE A 114 6.18 0.36 0.51
CA PHE A 114 4.97 -0.16 -0.11
C PHE A 114 4.53 0.67 -1.32
N ARG A 115 4.49 2.00 -1.18
CA ARG A 115 4.15 2.89 -2.30
C ARG A 115 5.17 2.81 -3.42
N HIS A 116 6.46 2.70 -3.08
CA HIS A 116 7.51 2.52 -4.08
C HIS A 116 7.34 1.21 -4.86
N ILE A 117 6.94 0.12 -4.21
CA ILE A 117 6.57 -1.14 -4.88
C ILE A 117 5.46 -0.90 -5.92
N ASN A 118 4.41 -0.15 -5.56
CA ASN A 118 3.33 0.19 -6.50
C ASN A 118 3.83 1.00 -7.69
N PHE A 119 4.65 2.04 -7.46
CA PHE A 119 5.24 2.84 -8.54
C PHE A 119 6.13 2.01 -9.47
N LEU A 120 6.97 1.13 -8.93
CA LEU A 120 7.78 0.20 -9.71
C LEU A 120 6.91 -0.76 -10.53
N GLY A 121 5.82 -1.26 -9.95
CA GLY A 121 4.85 -2.10 -10.64
C GLY A 121 4.18 -1.40 -11.82
N ASN A 122 3.81 -0.13 -11.66
CA ASN A 122 3.23 0.69 -12.72
C ASN A 122 4.24 1.00 -13.84
N LYS A 123 5.53 1.11 -13.51
CA LYS A 123 6.64 1.22 -14.49
C LYS A 123 7.03 -0.14 -15.11
N ALA A 124 6.30 -1.22 -14.81
CA ALA A 124 6.61 -2.60 -15.21
C ALA A 124 7.97 -3.14 -14.74
N CYS A 125 8.58 -2.53 -13.71
CA CYS A 125 9.80 -3.00 -13.08
C CYS A 125 9.51 -4.13 -12.08
N TYR A 126 8.83 -5.19 -12.52
CA TYR A 126 8.27 -6.23 -11.66
C TYR A 126 9.33 -6.99 -10.85
N ARG A 127 10.52 -7.21 -11.43
CA ARG A 127 11.61 -7.86 -10.71
C ARG A 127 12.10 -7.03 -9.54
N THR A 128 12.33 -5.72 -9.75
CA THR A 128 12.72 -4.81 -8.67
C THR A 128 11.63 -4.71 -7.62
N ALA A 129 10.37 -4.59 -8.03
CA ALA A 129 9.22 -4.57 -7.12
C ALA A 129 9.16 -5.83 -6.23
N LEU A 130 9.47 -7.00 -6.78
CA LEU A 130 9.57 -8.25 -6.03
C LEU A 130 10.68 -8.20 -4.97
N GLU A 131 11.87 -7.70 -5.32
CA GLU A 131 12.97 -7.59 -4.35
C GLU A 131 12.61 -6.61 -3.21
N VAL A 132 11.92 -5.50 -3.52
CA VAL A 132 11.43 -4.58 -2.49
C VAL A 132 10.34 -5.22 -1.63
N CYS A 133 9.46 -6.06 -2.20
CA CYS A 133 8.51 -6.86 -1.40
C CYS A 133 9.24 -7.76 -0.40
N ARG A 134 10.34 -8.41 -0.82
CA ARG A 134 11.16 -9.26 0.06
C ARG A 134 11.80 -8.45 1.18
N VAL A 135 12.31 -7.25 0.88
CA VAL A 135 12.83 -6.34 1.91
C VAL A 135 11.74 -5.98 2.90
N LEU A 136 10.58 -5.52 2.43
CA LEU A 136 9.46 -5.09 3.28
C LEU A 136 8.95 -6.24 4.18
N LEU A 137 8.78 -7.44 3.63
CA LEU A 137 8.43 -8.64 4.40
C LEU A 137 9.54 -9.03 5.38
N GLY A 138 10.81 -8.81 5.03
CA GLY A 138 11.96 -9.10 5.88
C GLY A 138 12.10 -8.20 7.10
N LEU A 139 11.53 -6.98 7.06
CA LEU A 139 11.53 -6.07 8.22
C LEU A 139 10.69 -6.62 9.37
N ASP A 140 9.54 -7.21 9.07
CA ASP A 140 8.63 -7.84 10.04
C ASP A 140 7.93 -9.07 9.42
N PRO A 141 8.63 -10.22 9.37
CA PRO A 141 8.13 -11.41 8.68
C PRO A 141 6.98 -12.11 9.42
N ILE A 142 6.85 -11.86 10.73
CA ILE A 142 5.87 -12.51 11.60
C ILE A 142 4.53 -11.77 11.51
N ASP A 143 4.52 -10.47 11.82
CA ASP A 143 3.27 -9.71 11.89
C ASP A 143 2.82 -9.23 10.51
N ASP A 144 3.75 -9.02 9.58
CA ASP A 144 3.50 -8.58 8.20
C ASP A 144 2.47 -7.42 8.17
N PRO A 145 2.85 -6.25 8.69
CA PRO A 145 1.94 -5.17 9.10
C PRO A 145 1.19 -4.52 7.93
N LEU A 146 1.74 -4.63 6.72
CA LEU A 146 1.15 -4.18 5.46
C LEU A 146 0.68 -5.36 4.57
N CYS A 147 0.69 -6.59 5.10
CA CYS A 147 0.24 -7.80 4.44
C CYS A 147 0.85 -7.99 3.04
N VAL A 148 2.18 -7.96 2.95
CA VAL A 148 2.93 -8.13 1.70
C VAL A 148 2.65 -9.48 1.04
N LEU A 149 2.25 -10.50 1.81
CA LEU A 149 1.79 -11.77 1.26
C LEU A 149 0.59 -11.65 0.31
N LEU A 150 -0.21 -10.58 0.39
CA LEU A 150 -1.32 -10.31 -0.53
C LEU A 150 -0.88 -9.65 -1.85
N LEU A 151 0.42 -9.44 -2.04
CA LEU A 151 1.01 -8.68 -3.15
C LEU A 151 2.19 -9.41 -3.82
N ILE A 152 2.97 -10.14 -3.03
CA ILE A 152 4.23 -10.76 -3.47
C ILE A 152 4.03 -11.76 -4.61
N ASP A 153 2.88 -12.43 -4.64
CA ASP A 153 2.51 -13.44 -5.63
C ASP A 153 2.40 -12.83 -7.04
N PHE A 154 1.77 -11.65 -7.15
CA PHE A 154 1.63 -10.94 -8.42
C PHE A 154 3.00 -10.59 -9.03
N TYR A 155 3.90 -10.01 -8.23
CA TYR A 155 5.23 -9.64 -8.73
C TYR A 155 6.10 -10.85 -9.03
N ALA A 156 5.97 -11.95 -8.28
CA ALA A 156 6.68 -13.18 -8.55
C ALA A 156 6.27 -13.75 -9.93
N ILE A 157 4.97 -13.82 -10.22
CA ILE A 157 4.46 -14.30 -11.51
C ILE A 157 4.90 -13.37 -12.66
N LYS A 158 4.72 -12.05 -12.49
CA LYS A 158 5.05 -11.07 -13.54
C LYS A 158 6.55 -10.96 -13.83
N SER A 159 7.40 -11.34 -12.89
CA SER A 159 8.86 -11.40 -13.06
C SER A 159 9.39 -12.81 -13.33
N GLN A 160 8.50 -13.78 -13.60
CA GLN A 160 8.81 -15.18 -13.90
C GLN A 160 9.63 -15.88 -12.80
N GLN A 161 9.49 -15.43 -11.55
CA GLN A 161 10.13 -16.03 -10.38
C GLN A 161 9.17 -17.05 -9.73
N TYR A 162 8.74 -18.04 -10.52
CA TYR A 162 7.74 -19.02 -10.11
C TYR A 162 8.26 -19.94 -8.99
N ASP A 163 9.50 -20.44 -9.12
CA ASP A 163 10.13 -21.32 -8.13
C ASP A 163 10.26 -20.64 -6.75
N PHE A 164 10.55 -19.34 -6.76
CA PHE A 164 10.61 -18.54 -5.54
C PHE A 164 9.25 -18.53 -4.83
N PHE A 165 8.16 -18.28 -5.56
CA PHE A 165 6.83 -18.22 -4.95
C PHE A 165 6.34 -19.60 -4.50
N ILE A 166 6.63 -20.66 -5.27
CA ILE A 166 6.33 -22.04 -4.88
C ILE A 166 7.01 -22.36 -3.55
N LYS A 167 8.33 -22.08 -3.44
CA LYS A 167 9.07 -22.29 -2.20
C LYS A 167 8.50 -21.46 -1.04
N LEU A 168 8.21 -20.17 -1.27
CA LEU A 168 7.62 -19.29 -0.25
C LEU A 168 6.29 -19.86 0.26
N TYR A 169 5.43 -20.32 -0.65
CA TYR A 169 4.13 -20.90 -0.33
C TYR A 169 4.31 -22.16 0.54
N ASP A 170 5.17 -23.09 0.11
CA ASP A 170 5.40 -24.35 0.81
C ASP A 170 6.01 -24.11 2.22
N ASP A 171 6.98 -23.18 2.33
CA ASP A 171 7.62 -22.82 3.61
C ASP A 171 6.62 -22.15 4.58
N PHE A 172 5.66 -21.38 4.07
CA PHE A 172 4.73 -20.58 4.88
C PHE A 172 3.39 -21.29 5.15
N GLU A 173 3.09 -22.40 4.48
CA GLU A 173 1.82 -23.11 4.65
C GLU A 173 1.62 -23.59 6.10
N CYS A 174 2.64 -24.20 6.71
CA CYS A 174 2.53 -24.71 8.07
C CYS A 174 2.39 -23.60 9.13
N SER A 175 3.01 -22.44 8.92
CA SER A 175 3.08 -21.37 9.93
C SER A 175 1.99 -20.31 9.75
N ARG A 176 1.58 -20.02 8.51
CA ARG A 176 0.66 -18.93 8.17
C ARG A 176 -0.59 -19.38 7.42
N ASN A 177 -0.73 -20.66 7.09
CA ASN A 177 -1.90 -21.22 6.40
C ASN A 177 -2.24 -20.42 5.12
N VAL A 178 -1.23 -20.25 4.24
CA VAL A 178 -1.34 -19.42 3.04
C VAL A 178 -2.32 -19.99 2.01
N SER A 179 -2.65 -21.28 2.08
CA SER A 179 -3.72 -21.90 1.28
C SER A 179 -5.11 -21.36 1.58
N SER A 180 -5.29 -20.71 2.74
CA SER A 180 -6.51 -19.98 3.02
C SER A 180 -6.59 -18.68 2.22
N LEU A 181 -5.49 -18.05 1.82
CA LEU A 181 -5.55 -16.78 1.09
C LEU A 181 -5.91 -17.01 -0.40
N PRO A 182 -6.96 -16.34 -0.94
CA PRO A 182 -7.37 -16.54 -2.33
C PRO A 182 -6.28 -16.22 -3.34
N ASN A 183 -5.50 -15.16 -3.12
CA ASN A 183 -4.39 -14.81 -4.01
C ASN A 183 -3.33 -15.92 -4.02
N CYS A 184 -2.92 -16.41 -2.85
CA CYS A 184 -1.85 -17.40 -2.75
C CYS A 184 -2.21 -18.73 -3.41
N ILE A 185 -3.43 -19.25 -3.19
CA ILE A 185 -3.80 -20.56 -3.75
C ILE A 185 -3.94 -20.53 -5.28
N PHE A 186 -4.50 -19.44 -5.84
CA PHE A 186 -4.61 -19.28 -7.29
C PHE A 186 -3.25 -19.00 -7.93
N SER A 187 -2.44 -18.13 -7.33
CA SER A 187 -1.10 -17.83 -7.82
C SER A 187 -0.15 -19.01 -7.71
N TYR A 188 -0.32 -19.89 -6.71
CA TYR A 188 0.45 -21.13 -6.60
C TYR A 188 0.12 -22.08 -7.75
N ALA A 189 -1.17 -22.25 -8.07
CA ALA A 189 -1.61 -23.05 -9.22
C ALA A 189 -1.05 -22.48 -10.54
N LEU A 190 -1.04 -21.16 -10.71
CA LEU A 190 -0.41 -20.50 -11.87
C LEU A 190 1.10 -20.77 -11.93
N CYS A 191 1.82 -20.63 -10.81
CA CYS A 191 3.27 -20.91 -10.79
C CYS A 191 3.55 -22.38 -11.14
N LYS A 192 2.75 -23.32 -10.62
CA LYS A 192 2.84 -24.74 -10.97
C LYS A 192 2.52 -24.98 -12.45
N TYR A 193 1.60 -24.22 -13.05
CA TYR A 193 1.38 -24.30 -14.49
C TYR A 193 2.61 -23.88 -15.30
N TYR A 194 3.29 -22.80 -14.90
CA TYR A 194 4.46 -22.31 -15.63
C TYR A 194 5.73 -23.15 -15.43
N VAL A 195 5.84 -23.89 -14.31
CA VAL A 195 7.05 -24.67 -13.96
C VAL A 195 6.87 -26.18 -14.19
N ALA A 196 5.73 -26.73 -13.79
CA ALA A 196 5.53 -28.16 -13.60
C ALA A 196 4.66 -28.80 -14.69
N ASP A 197 4.48 -30.11 -14.57
CA ASP A 197 3.60 -30.89 -15.46
C ASP A 197 2.13 -30.49 -15.24
N ARG A 198 1.36 -30.52 -16.33
CA ARG A 198 -0.01 -30.03 -16.40
C ARG A 198 -0.92 -30.69 -15.37
N SER A 199 -0.66 -31.97 -15.05
CA SER A 199 -1.42 -32.73 -14.06
C SER A 199 -1.35 -32.13 -12.64
N GLU A 200 -0.18 -31.67 -12.20
CA GLU A 200 -0.01 -31.10 -10.86
C GLU A 200 -0.69 -29.73 -10.77
N ALA A 201 -0.51 -28.89 -11.79
CA ALA A 201 -1.18 -27.60 -11.89
C ALA A 201 -2.70 -27.74 -11.84
N ASN A 202 -3.28 -28.72 -12.56
CA ASN A 202 -4.72 -28.99 -12.56
C ASN A 202 -5.24 -29.28 -11.16
N LYS A 203 -4.59 -30.18 -10.41
CA LYS A 203 -4.98 -30.50 -9.02
C LYS A 203 -5.01 -29.27 -8.12
N HIS A 204 -4.02 -28.38 -8.28
CA HIS A 204 -3.95 -27.15 -7.48
C HIS A 204 -5.01 -26.12 -7.89
N LEU A 205 -5.31 -25.99 -9.18
CA LEU A 205 -6.39 -25.10 -9.63
C LEU A 205 -7.77 -25.64 -9.23
N GLU A 206 -8.00 -26.95 -9.30
CA GLU A 206 -9.22 -27.59 -8.80
C GLU A 206 -9.43 -27.29 -7.32
N LYS A 207 -8.37 -27.48 -6.51
CA LYS A 207 -8.39 -27.12 -5.08
C LYS A 207 -8.70 -25.64 -4.87
N ALA A 208 -8.14 -24.74 -5.68
CA ALA A 208 -8.37 -23.30 -5.60
C ALA A 208 -9.84 -22.94 -5.93
N LEU A 209 -10.39 -23.50 -7.01
CA LEU A 209 -11.78 -23.28 -7.44
C LEU A 209 -12.80 -23.85 -6.44
N VAL A 210 -12.51 -25.01 -5.84
CA VAL A 210 -13.33 -25.58 -4.77
C VAL A 210 -13.28 -24.72 -3.50
N ALA A 211 -12.10 -24.18 -3.18
CA ALA A 211 -11.91 -23.33 -2.01
C ALA A 211 -12.56 -21.94 -2.16
N PHE A 212 -12.48 -21.32 -3.33
CA PHE A 212 -12.99 -19.95 -3.59
C PHE A 212 -13.74 -19.85 -4.92
N PRO A 213 -14.91 -20.50 -5.06
CA PRO A 213 -15.67 -20.52 -6.31
C PRO A 213 -16.17 -19.13 -6.74
N SER A 214 -16.48 -18.24 -5.81
CA SER A 214 -16.90 -16.86 -6.10
C SER A 214 -15.82 -16.01 -6.79
N LEU A 215 -14.54 -16.36 -6.60
CA LEU A 215 -13.45 -15.68 -7.28
C LEU A 215 -13.56 -15.83 -8.79
N LEU A 216 -14.01 -16.99 -9.29
CA LEU A 216 -14.20 -17.22 -10.72
C LEU A 216 -15.15 -16.17 -11.29
N VAL A 217 -16.30 -15.94 -10.64
CA VAL A 217 -17.31 -14.98 -11.11
C VAL A 217 -16.73 -13.56 -11.17
N GLU A 218 -16.09 -13.10 -10.10
CA GLU A 218 -15.46 -11.76 -10.08
C GLU A 218 -14.35 -11.64 -11.14
N LEU A 219 -13.56 -12.69 -11.32
CA LEU A 219 -12.50 -12.74 -12.32
C LEU A 219 -13.04 -12.64 -13.75
N MET A 220 -14.13 -13.33 -14.06
CA MET A 220 -14.76 -13.30 -15.40
C MET A 220 -15.34 -11.93 -15.71
N ASN A 221 -16.00 -11.32 -14.73
CA ASN A 221 -16.49 -9.95 -14.85
C ASN A 221 -15.35 -8.95 -15.11
N ALA A 222 -14.23 -9.07 -14.39
CA ALA A 222 -13.05 -8.22 -14.60
C ALA A 222 -12.36 -8.49 -15.95
N CYS A 223 -12.37 -9.74 -16.44
CA CYS A 223 -11.85 -10.06 -17.76
C CYS A 223 -12.74 -9.55 -18.90
N GLY A 224 -14.02 -9.28 -18.63
CA GLY A 224 -15.01 -8.93 -19.65
C GLY A 224 -15.39 -10.12 -20.54
N VAL A 225 -15.28 -11.34 -20.01
CA VAL A 225 -15.54 -12.59 -20.74
C VAL A 225 -16.70 -13.33 -20.08
N THR A 226 -17.59 -13.90 -20.88
CA THR A 226 -18.68 -14.74 -20.41
C THR A 226 -18.23 -16.20 -20.31
N LEU A 227 -18.52 -16.85 -19.19
CA LEU A 227 -18.34 -18.29 -19.06
C LEU A 227 -19.25 -19.06 -20.02
N ASP A 228 -18.84 -20.29 -20.35
CA ASP A 228 -19.70 -21.24 -21.05
C ASP A 228 -21.02 -21.42 -20.28
N LYS A 229 -22.14 -21.51 -21.01
CA LYS A 229 -23.48 -21.58 -20.43
C LYS A 229 -23.61 -22.72 -19.42
N GLU A 230 -22.96 -23.86 -19.67
CA GLU A 230 -22.95 -25.02 -18.78
C GLU A 230 -22.32 -24.69 -17.42
N ILE A 231 -21.21 -23.94 -17.41
CA ILE A 231 -20.54 -23.51 -16.18
C ILE A 231 -21.37 -22.45 -15.47
N ALA A 232 -21.84 -21.44 -16.21
CA ALA A 232 -22.58 -20.31 -15.65
C ALA A 232 -23.94 -20.70 -15.05
N THR A 233 -24.55 -21.78 -15.54
CA THR A 233 -25.86 -22.26 -15.05
C THR A 233 -25.75 -23.29 -13.93
N HIS A 234 -24.56 -23.84 -13.68
CA HIS A 234 -24.36 -24.81 -12.61
C HIS A 234 -24.40 -24.11 -11.24
N SER A 235 -25.17 -24.67 -10.30
CA SER A 235 -25.42 -24.04 -8.98
C SER A 235 -24.15 -23.70 -8.19
N PHE A 236 -23.08 -24.48 -8.40
CA PHE A 236 -21.80 -24.26 -7.76
C PHE A 236 -21.08 -22.97 -8.20
N PHE A 237 -21.22 -22.54 -9.45
CA PHE A 237 -20.60 -21.30 -9.94
C PHE A 237 -21.62 -20.17 -10.14
N ASP A 238 -22.88 -20.39 -9.75
CA ASP A 238 -23.93 -19.37 -9.81
C ASP A 238 -23.56 -18.18 -8.90
N PRO A 239 -23.47 -16.95 -9.45
CA PRO A 239 -23.24 -15.75 -8.66
C PRO A 239 -24.23 -15.57 -7.50
N LEU A 240 -25.48 -16.03 -7.66
CA LEU A 240 -26.53 -15.90 -6.64
C LEU A 240 -26.20 -16.70 -5.37
N SER A 241 -25.48 -17.82 -5.51
CA SER A 241 -25.01 -18.66 -4.41
C SER A 241 -24.03 -17.94 -3.48
N TYR A 242 -23.41 -16.84 -3.93
CA TYR A 242 -22.36 -16.11 -3.21
C TYR A 242 -22.76 -14.71 -2.75
N ILE A 243 -24.04 -14.33 -2.89
CA ILE A 243 -24.57 -13.03 -2.42
C ILE A 243 -24.33 -12.84 -0.91
N GLN A 244 -24.48 -13.90 -0.12
CA GLN A 244 -24.30 -13.87 1.34
C GLN A 244 -22.86 -14.08 1.78
N GLN A 245 -21.90 -14.05 0.86
CA GLN A 245 -20.50 -14.25 1.18
C GLN A 245 -20.00 -13.16 2.14
N SER A 246 -19.15 -13.56 3.09
CA SER A 246 -18.59 -12.68 4.10
C SER A 246 -17.80 -11.53 3.47
N ALA A 247 -18.04 -10.30 3.94
CA ALA A 247 -17.35 -9.10 3.44
C ALA A 247 -15.81 -9.17 3.48
N PRO A 248 -15.14 -9.73 4.51
CA PRO A 248 -13.69 -9.90 4.51
C PRO A 248 -13.15 -10.77 3.37
N LEU A 249 -13.89 -11.81 2.98
CA LEU A 249 -13.49 -12.64 1.84
C LEU A 249 -13.65 -11.88 0.53
N ASN A 250 -14.75 -11.16 0.34
CA ASN A 250 -14.96 -10.33 -0.87
C ASN A 250 -13.85 -9.28 -1.01
N GLN A 251 -13.39 -8.68 0.09
CA GLN A 251 -12.26 -7.76 0.07
C GLN A 251 -10.97 -8.41 -0.46
N LEU A 252 -10.65 -9.64 -0.03
CA LEU A 252 -9.47 -10.37 -0.51
C LEU A 252 -9.61 -10.79 -1.98
N ILE A 253 -10.79 -11.23 -2.40
CA ILE A 253 -11.07 -11.61 -3.78
C ILE A 253 -10.96 -10.38 -4.68
N SER A 254 -11.65 -9.28 -4.35
CA SER A 254 -11.59 -8.04 -5.14
C SER A 254 -10.17 -7.47 -5.21
N LEU A 255 -9.37 -7.61 -4.13
CA LEU A 255 -7.97 -7.23 -4.11
C LEU A 255 -7.13 -8.06 -5.10
N TYR A 256 -7.28 -9.39 -5.07
CA TYR A 256 -6.58 -10.27 -6.01
C TYR A 256 -7.02 -10.07 -7.46
N VAL A 257 -8.33 -10.05 -7.71
CA VAL A 257 -8.90 -9.89 -9.05
C VAL A 257 -8.47 -8.54 -9.63
N GLY A 258 -8.62 -7.44 -8.88
CA GLY A 258 -8.23 -6.11 -9.34
C GLY A 258 -6.74 -6.00 -9.71
N ARG A 259 -5.88 -6.84 -9.12
CA ARG A 259 -4.43 -6.86 -9.40
C ARG A 259 -4.04 -7.84 -10.50
N SER A 260 -4.67 -9.01 -10.55
CA SER A 260 -4.16 -10.16 -11.29
C SER A 260 -5.04 -10.60 -12.46
N TYR A 261 -6.22 -10.00 -12.68
CA TYR A 261 -7.15 -10.45 -13.73
C TYR A 261 -6.52 -10.49 -15.13
N PHE A 262 -5.59 -9.58 -15.42
CA PHE A 262 -4.89 -9.50 -16.71
C PHE A 262 -4.11 -10.77 -17.04
N ILE A 263 -3.63 -11.50 -16.03
CA ILE A 263 -2.89 -12.76 -16.21
C ILE A 263 -3.83 -13.84 -16.75
N TRP A 264 -5.10 -13.80 -16.33
CA TRP A 264 -6.14 -14.75 -16.73
C TRP A 264 -6.79 -14.40 -18.07
N LYS A 265 -6.46 -13.25 -18.67
CA LYS A 265 -6.87 -12.90 -20.04
C LYS A 265 -6.05 -13.63 -21.11
N ASP A 266 -4.93 -14.22 -20.75
CA ASP A 266 -4.16 -15.04 -21.67
C ASP A 266 -5.02 -16.23 -22.16
N PRO A 267 -5.15 -16.46 -23.48
CA PRO A 267 -6.04 -17.49 -24.00
C PRO A 267 -5.71 -18.91 -23.51
N GLU A 268 -4.44 -19.25 -23.32
CA GLU A 268 -4.04 -20.58 -22.86
C GLU A 268 -4.42 -20.78 -21.38
N ILE A 269 -4.18 -19.76 -20.56
CA ILE A 269 -4.59 -19.75 -19.14
C ILE A 269 -6.11 -19.77 -19.00
N PHE A 270 -6.82 -19.03 -19.86
CA PHE A 270 -8.27 -18.97 -19.84
C PHE A 270 -8.92 -20.30 -20.26
N ASN A 271 -8.41 -20.92 -21.33
CA ASN A 271 -8.90 -22.22 -21.77
C ASN A 271 -8.69 -23.28 -20.69
N TRP A 272 -7.52 -23.27 -20.05
CA TRP A 272 -7.24 -24.13 -18.90
C TRP A 272 -8.21 -23.95 -17.74
N LEU A 273 -8.49 -22.71 -17.37
CA LEU A 273 -9.45 -22.39 -16.32
C LEU A 273 -10.82 -22.97 -16.66
N THR A 274 -11.27 -22.78 -17.90
CA THR A 274 -12.54 -23.31 -18.42
C THR A 274 -12.58 -24.84 -18.40
N GLU A 275 -11.53 -25.52 -18.87
CA GLU A 275 -11.42 -26.98 -18.83
C GLU A 275 -11.47 -27.51 -17.39
N THR A 276 -10.79 -26.84 -16.47
CA THR A 276 -10.78 -27.23 -15.06
C THR A 276 -12.16 -27.05 -14.41
N CYS A 277 -12.86 -25.96 -14.74
CA CYS A 277 -14.23 -25.75 -14.29
C CYS A 277 -15.18 -26.84 -14.80
N LYS A 278 -15.05 -27.24 -16.07
CA LYS A 278 -15.83 -28.36 -16.65
C LYS A 278 -15.56 -29.66 -15.91
N ASN A 279 -14.28 -29.97 -15.65
CA ASN A 279 -13.92 -31.18 -14.91
C ASN A 279 -14.56 -31.25 -13.51
N ILE A 280 -14.62 -30.12 -12.79
CA ILE A 280 -15.26 -30.04 -11.47
C ILE A 280 -16.77 -30.30 -11.58
N ILE A 281 -17.42 -29.77 -12.61
CA ILE A 281 -18.87 -29.95 -12.84
C ILE A 281 -19.18 -31.39 -13.23
N ASP A 282 -18.42 -31.96 -14.18
CA ASP A 282 -18.62 -33.32 -14.66
C ASP A 282 -18.42 -34.35 -13.54
N ASN A 283 -17.50 -34.08 -12.62
CA ASN A 283 -17.18 -34.92 -11.47
C ASN A 283 -17.72 -34.37 -10.14
N PHE A 284 -18.76 -33.55 -10.16
CA PHE A 284 -19.24 -32.80 -8.99
C PHE A 284 -19.59 -33.67 -7.78
N SER A 285 -20.06 -34.91 -8.01
CA SER A 285 -20.36 -35.87 -6.95
C SER A 285 -19.13 -36.22 -6.10
N ALA A 286 -17.94 -36.29 -6.70
CA ALA A 286 -16.70 -36.59 -5.99
C ALA A 286 -16.20 -35.41 -5.13
N TYR A 287 -16.57 -34.18 -5.49
CA TYR A 287 -16.15 -32.96 -4.78
C TYR A 287 -17.11 -32.55 -3.66
N ARG A 288 -18.28 -33.17 -3.53
CA ARG A 288 -19.35 -32.74 -2.61
C ARG A 288 -18.88 -32.55 -1.17
N ASP A 289 -18.14 -33.51 -0.63
CA ASP A 289 -17.65 -33.44 0.75
C ASP A 289 -16.59 -32.35 0.92
N VAL A 290 -15.67 -32.25 -0.04
CA VAL A 290 -14.60 -31.23 -0.05
C VAL A 290 -15.18 -29.81 -0.17
N ILE A 291 -16.22 -29.62 -0.98
CA ILE A 291 -16.94 -28.35 -1.13
C ILE A 291 -17.61 -27.96 0.19
N SER A 292 -18.29 -28.90 0.85
CA SER A 292 -18.93 -28.64 2.15
C SER A 292 -17.90 -28.23 3.20
N ASP A 293 -16.75 -28.88 3.24
CA ASP A 293 -15.68 -28.53 4.18
C ASP A 293 -15.00 -27.19 3.84
N ALA A 294 -14.82 -26.88 2.56
CA ALA A 294 -14.35 -25.58 2.11
C ALA A 294 -15.31 -24.45 2.52
N GLU A 295 -16.61 -24.67 2.38
CA GLU A 295 -17.65 -23.72 2.82
C GLU A 295 -17.59 -23.46 4.32
N LYS A 296 -17.52 -24.51 5.15
CA LYS A 296 -17.35 -24.37 6.62
C LYS A 296 -16.09 -23.58 6.96
N LYS A 297 -14.98 -23.84 6.27
CA LYS A 297 -13.72 -23.09 6.46
C LYS A 297 -13.92 -21.61 6.14
N ARG A 298 -14.52 -21.27 4.99
CA ARG A 298 -14.80 -19.87 4.62
C ARG A 298 -15.62 -19.15 5.68
N VAL A 299 -16.73 -19.75 6.13
CA VAL A 299 -17.61 -19.17 7.16
C VAL A 299 -16.87 -18.98 8.50
N SER A 300 -15.97 -19.90 8.84
CA SER A 300 -15.23 -19.84 10.11
C SER A 300 -14.11 -18.81 10.13
N LEU A 301 -13.37 -18.66 9.01
CA LEU A 301 -12.14 -17.86 8.93
C LEU A 301 -12.42 -16.38 8.61
N TYR A 302 -13.41 -16.08 7.77
CA TYR A 302 -13.63 -14.73 7.22
C TYR A 302 -14.66 -13.90 8.00
N LYS A 303 -14.57 -13.90 9.33
CA LYS A 303 -15.53 -13.17 10.18
C LYS A 303 -15.25 -11.67 10.26
N LYS A 304 -13.97 -11.29 10.35
CA LYS A 304 -13.52 -9.91 10.47
C LYS A 304 -12.19 -9.73 9.75
N SER A 305 -12.05 -8.63 9.03
CA SER A 305 -10.80 -8.28 8.35
C SER A 305 -9.75 -7.84 9.39
N PRO A 306 -8.57 -8.46 9.41
CA PRO A 306 -7.44 -8.00 10.20
C PRO A 306 -7.01 -6.57 9.79
N LEU A 307 -6.48 -5.79 10.75
CA LEU A 307 -6.12 -4.39 10.48
C LEU A 307 -5.01 -4.25 9.43
N ASN A 308 -4.06 -5.19 9.35
CA ASN A 308 -3.02 -5.18 8.30
C ASN A 308 -3.62 -5.38 6.89
N VAL A 309 -4.66 -6.20 6.75
CA VAL A 309 -5.40 -6.36 5.49
C VAL A 309 -6.15 -5.07 5.13
N VAL A 310 -6.81 -4.44 6.11
CA VAL A 310 -7.51 -3.16 5.88
C VAL A 310 -6.51 -2.08 5.43
N ARG A 311 -5.36 -1.96 6.11
CA ARG A 311 -4.27 -1.06 5.70
C ARG A 311 -3.84 -1.33 4.27
N HIS A 312 -3.53 -2.58 3.94
CA HIS A 312 -3.12 -3.00 2.61
C HIS A 312 -4.11 -2.53 1.55
N ILE A 313 -5.40 -2.77 1.76
CA ILE A 313 -6.45 -2.38 0.80
C ILE A 313 -6.44 -0.87 0.61
N MET A 314 -6.39 -0.09 1.69
CA MET A 314 -6.35 1.38 1.61
C MET A 314 -5.17 1.90 0.80
N ILE A 315 -3.97 1.32 1.00
CA ILE A 315 -2.75 1.78 0.31
C ILE A 315 -2.50 1.08 -1.04
N SER A 316 -3.30 0.09 -1.42
CA SER A 316 -3.14 -0.66 -2.67
C SER A 316 -3.56 0.13 -3.92
N GLY A 317 -4.42 1.14 -3.78
CA GLY A 317 -5.02 1.86 -4.90
C GLY A 317 -6.07 1.09 -5.70
N ILE A 318 -6.44 -0.13 -5.28
CA ILE A 318 -7.42 -0.96 -6.01
C ILE A 318 -8.84 -0.53 -5.65
N LYS A 319 -9.47 0.23 -6.56
CA LYS A 319 -10.76 0.90 -6.35
C LYS A 319 -11.87 -0.03 -5.87
N ASP A 320 -11.99 -1.23 -6.47
CA ASP A 320 -13.05 -2.18 -6.11
C ASP A 320 -12.84 -2.78 -4.72
N ALA A 321 -11.59 -3.08 -4.35
CA ALA A 321 -11.25 -3.54 -3.01
C ALA A 321 -11.50 -2.46 -1.95
N VAL A 322 -11.16 -1.20 -2.23
CA VAL A 322 -11.46 -0.06 -1.36
C VAL A 322 -12.98 0.14 -1.20
N ARG A 323 -13.76 -0.05 -2.27
CA ARG A 323 -15.23 0.03 -2.20
C ARG A 323 -15.83 -1.04 -1.28
N ALA A 324 -15.20 -2.22 -1.21
CA ALA A 324 -15.60 -3.33 -0.35
C ALA A 324 -15.25 -3.15 1.14
N LEU A 325 -14.50 -2.11 1.52
CA LEU A 325 -14.23 -1.79 2.91
C LEU A 325 -15.48 -1.24 3.63
N PRO A 326 -15.62 -1.48 4.96
CA PRO A 326 -16.62 -0.80 5.78
C PRO A 326 -16.52 0.72 5.67
N VAL A 327 -17.66 1.41 5.77
CA VAL A 327 -17.77 2.88 5.66
C VAL A 327 -16.79 3.59 6.61
N GLU A 328 -16.58 3.01 7.79
CA GLU A 328 -15.68 3.47 8.85
C GLU A 328 -14.25 3.76 8.34
N PHE A 329 -13.73 2.87 7.49
CA PHE A 329 -12.36 2.95 6.97
C PHE A 329 -12.29 3.78 5.69
N ARG A 330 -13.35 3.79 4.88
CA ARG A 330 -13.40 4.58 3.63
C ARG A 330 -13.27 6.08 3.90
N ASN A 331 -13.86 6.57 4.99
CA ASN A 331 -13.81 7.98 5.38
C ASN A 331 -12.48 8.39 6.02
N GLN A 332 -11.65 7.43 6.48
CA GLN A 332 -10.32 7.70 7.04
C GLN A 332 -9.23 7.90 5.97
N SER A 333 -9.56 7.65 4.70
CA SER A 333 -8.63 7.73 3.56
C SER A 333 -7.98 9.10 3.35
N VAL A 334 -8.45 10.16 4.01
CA VAL A 334 -7.86 11.52 3.91
C VAL A 334 -6.50 11.60 4.61
N LEU A 335 -6.25 10.76 5.63
CA LEU A 335 -5.00 10.73 6.39
C LEU A 335 -4.06 9.66 5.83
N ALA A 336 -3.37 10.02 4.76
CA ALA A 336 -2.54 9.10 3.98
C ALA A 336 -1.16 8.82 4.63
N TYR A 337 -0.78 9.60 5.65
CA TYR A 337 0.52 9.49 6.32
C TYR A 337 0.60 8.36 7.36
N ASP A 338 -0.52 7.95 7.97
CA ASP A 338 -0.57 6.83 8.93
C ASP A 338 -1.95 6.13 8.88
N PRO A 339 -2.21 5.32 7.84
CA PRO A 339 -3.50 4.65 7.68
C PRO A 339 -3.66 3.54 8.73
N VAL A 340 -4.78 3.58 9.46
CA VAL A 340 -5.23 2.56 10.43
C VAL A 340 -4.11 2.13 11.40
N PRO A 341 -3.61 3.05 12.26
CA PRO A 341 -2.52 2.75 13.17
C PRO A 341 -2.83 1.55 14.09
N PRO A 342 -1.83 0.75 14.48
CA PRO A 342 -2.04 -0.37 15.40
C PRO A 342 -2.53 0.10 16.77
N LEU A 343 -3.38 -0.70 17.42
CA LEU A 343 -3.97 -0.34 18.72
C LEU A 343 -2.94 -0.22 19.85
N ASN A 344 -1.83 -0.95 19.73
CA ASN A 344 -0.69 -0.94 20.65
C ASN A 344 0.43 0.00 20.16
N SER A 345 0.07 1.12 19.56
CA SER A 345 1.02 2.14 19.07
C SER A 345 1.96 2.62 20.16
N ILE A 346 3.26 2.70 19.85
CA ILE A 346 4.29 3.32 20.69
C ILE A 346 4.78 4.57 19.95
N ILE A 347 4.77 5.70 20.64
CA ILE A 347 5.30 6.98 20.13
C ILE A 347 6.44 7.39 21.06
N GLY A 348 7.61 7.70 20.49
CA GLY A 348 8.83 7.98 21.24
C GLY A 348 8.89 9.37 21.88
N TYR A 349 7.91 10.24 21.61
CA TYR A 349 7.85 11.59 22.15
C TYR A 349 6.41 12.09 22.28
N GLU A 350 6.17 12.98 23.26
CA GLU A 350 4.86 13.57 23.49
C GLU A 350 4.72 14.90 22.78
N ARG A 351 3.56 15.11 22.16
CA ARG A 351 3.23 16.40 21.56
C ARG A 351 2.88 17.40 22.66
N PRO A 352 3.51 18.59 22.70
CA PRO A 352 3.12 19.64 23.63
C PRO A 352 1.62 19.95 23.49
N GLN A 353 0.93 20.07 24.63
CA GLN A 353 -0.45 20.52 24.63
C GLN A 353 -0.53 21.89 23.97
N ARG A 354 -1.50 22.09 23.07
CA ARG A 354 -1.78 23.43 22.54
C ARG A 354 -2.17 24.31 23.72
N HIS A 355 -1.29 25.23 24.11
CA HIS A 355 -1.72 26.37 24.90
C HIS A 355 -2.66 27.17 24.01
N ILE A 356 -3.97 26.99 24.20
CA ILE A 356 -4.95 27.97 23.76
C ILE A 356 -4.61 29.21 24.59
N THR A 357 -3.75 30.08 24.07
CA THR A 357 -3.58 31.42 24.58
C THR A 357 -4.93 32.10 24.39
N GLY A 358 -5.75 32.02 25.43
CA GLY A 358 -7.01 32.73 25.54
C GLY A 358 -6.73 34.22 25.61
N ASP A 359 -6.53 34.84 24.46
CA ASP A 359 -6.75 36.27 24.28
C ASP A 359 -8.14 36.51 23.69
N ARG A 360 -9.16 35.99 24.39
CA ARG A 360 -10.55 36.46 24.33
C ARG A 360 -11.17 36.22 25.70
N GLY A 361 -11.62 37.28 26.35
CA GLY A 361 -12.37 37.23 27.61
C GLY A 361 -13.62 36.36 27.49
N GLY A 362 -13.48 35.06 27.76
CA GLY A 362 -14.53 34.06 27.66
C GLY A 362 -15.12 33.75 29.04
N ASN A 363 -16.38 34.14 29.21
CA ASN A 363 -17.22 33.95 30.39
C ASN A 363 -17.16 32.54 31.00
N MET A 364 -17.09 32.44 32.34
CA MET A 364 -17.07 31.19 33.13
C MET A 364 -18.22 30.21 32.81
N PHE A 365 -19.32 30.71 32.25
CA PHE A 365 -20.43 29.90 31.77
C PHE A 365 -20.10 29.06 30.51
N SER A 366 -19.17 29.49 29.65
CA SER A 366 -18.73 28.72 28.48
C SER A 366 -17.98 27.45 28.88
N MET A 367 -17.08 27.57 29.86
CA MET A 367 -16.32 26.46 30.43
C MET A 367 -17.24 25.44 31.13
N PHE A 368 -18.32 25.91 31.78
CA PHE A 368 -19.30 25.04 32.41
C PHE A 368 -20.13 24.25 31.38
N TYR A 369 -20.56 24.88 30.28
CA TYR A 369 -21.29 24.18 29.21
C TYR A 369 -20.40 23.19 28.44
N GLU A 370 -19.13 23.50 28.22
CA GLU A 370 -18.15 22.57 27.61
C GLU A 370 -17.86 21.37 28.51
N SER A 371 -17.91 21.55 29.84
CA SER A 371 -17.71 20.45 30.81
C SER A 371 -18.88 19.46 30.88
N LEU A 372 -20.09 19.90 30.51
CA LEU A 372 -21.29 19.07 30.57
C LEU A 372 -21.48 18.19 29.31
N PHE A 373 -20.80 18.49 28.19
CA PHE A 373 -20.86 17.68 26.97
C PHE A 373 -19.47 17.55 26.30
N PRO A 374 -18.59 16.67 26.80
CA PRO A 374 -17.23 16.48 26.26
C PRO A 374 -17.22 16.00 24.80
N SER A 375 -18.31 15.37 24.35
CA SER A 375 -18.42 14.72 23.04
C SER A 375 -19.00 15.63 21.94
N TYR A 376 -19.39 16.87 22.25
CA TYR A 376 -20.15 17.72 21.32
C TYR A 376 -19.28 18.31 20.18
N ASN A 377 -17.95 18.39 20.36
CA ASN A 377 -17.03 18.94 19.36
C ASN A 377 -16.68 18.00 18.18
N LEU A 378 -17.11 16.73 18.20
CA LEU A 378 -16.97 15.84 17.03
C LEU A 378 -18.13 15.93 16.05
N GLN A 379 -19.31 16.36 16.51
CA GLN A 379 -20.55 16.22 15.74
C GLN A 379 -21.06 17.53 15.14
N GLN A 380 -20.68 18.69 15.69
CA GLN A 380 -21.11 19.98 15.14
C GLN A 380 -20.34 20.38 13.86
N ASN A 381 -19.16 19.81 13.61
CA ASN A 381 -18.47 19.92 12.30
C ASN A 381 -19.02 18.96 11.23
N GLN A 382 -19.85 17.97 11.61
CA GLN A 382 -20.49 17.06 10.66
C GLN A 382 -21.96 17.44 10.37
N ALA A 383 -22.66 18.10 11.30
CA ALA A 383 -24.06 18.47 11.12
C ALA A 383 -24.29 19.74 10.28
N ASN A 384 -23.31 20.64 10.17
CA ASN A 384 -23.45 21.87 9.38
C ASN A 384 -23.17 21.73 7.87
N ASN A 385 -22.69 20.56 7.40
CA ASN A 385 -22.40 20.31 5.97
C ASN A 385 -23.41 19.38 5.29
N ALA A 386 -24.48 18.94 5.97
CA ALA A 386 -25.40 17.94 5.44
C ALA A 386 -26.68 18.52 4.79
N HIS A 387 -26.83 19.85 4.71
CA HIS A 387 -28.00 20.50 4.10
C HIS A 387 -27.62 21.57 3.08
N GLN A 388 -26.92 21.16 2.01
CA GLN A 388 -26.89 21.87 0.71
C GLN A 388 -26.22 21.01 -0.38
N ASN A 389 -26.70 19.78 -0.59
CA ASN A 389 -26.21 18.91 -1.65
C ASN A 389 -26.98 19.14 -2.95
N ASP A 390 -26.27 19.58 -3.99
CA ASP A 390 -26.06 18.81 -5.24
C ASP A 390 -25.39 19.66 -6.35
N ASN A 391 -25.42 21.00 -6.25
CA ASN A 391 -24.75 21.88 -7.22
C ASN A 391 -23.32 22.30 -6.82
N GLU A 392 -22.95 22.24 -5.53
CA GLU A 392 -21.60 22.58 -5.05
C GLU A 392 -20.56 21.49 -5.28
N PHE A 393 -20.96 20.23 -5.50
CA PHE A 393 -20.00 19.14 -5.70
C PHE A 393 -19.24 19.27 -7.04
N GLN A 394 -19.91 19.76 -8.09
CA GLN A 394 -19.26 20.06 -9.38
C GLN A 394 -18.46 21.36 -9.36
N ALA A 395 -18.87 22.36 -8.58
CA ALA A 395 -18.14 23.62 -8.43
C ALA A 395 -16.89 23.46 -7.55
N ASN A 396 -16.97 22.69 -6.46
CA ASN A 396 -15.83 22.35 -5.62
C ASN A 396 -14.86 21.42 -6.34
N ALA A 397 -15.30 20.45 -7.14
CA ALA A 397 -14.39 19.65 -7.97
C ALA A 397 -13.59 20.51 -8.97
N ARG A 398 -14.23 21.55 -9.55
CA ARG A 398 -13.58 22.52 -10.46
C ARG A 398 -12.69 23.53 -9.74
N ALA A 399 -13.05 23.97 -8.53
CA ALA A 399 -12.23 24.85 -7.71
C ALA A 399 -11.01 24.11 -7.11
N LEU A 400 -11.18 22.83 -6.75
CA LEU A 400 -10.10 21.94 -6.29
C LEU A 400 -9.10 21.65 -7.41
N THR A 401 -9.58 21.35 -8.64
CA THR A 401 -8.71 21.17 -9.81
C THR A 401 -7.99 22.46 -10.21
N ASN A 402 -8.66 23.62 -10.16
CA ASN A 402 -8.02 24.90 -10.46
C ASN A 402 -7.02 25.36 -9.37
N GLY A 403 -7.31 25.06 -8.10
CA GLY A 403 -6.39 25.32 -6.98
C GLY A 403 -5.18 24.39 -6.99
N ALA A 404 -5.41 23.10 -7.29
CA ALA A 404 -4.36 22.11 -7.48
C ALA A 404 -3.49 22.44 -8.71
N GLN A 405 -4.05 22.90 -9.82
CA GLN A 405 -3.27 23.28 -11.00
C GLN A 405 -2.28 24.43 -10.69
N ARG A 406 -2.77 25.48 -10.02
CA ARG A 406 -1.92 26.61 -9.57
C ARG A 406 -0.87 26.19 -8.55
N LEU A 407 -1.20 25.24 -7.69
CA LEU A 407 -0.29 24.65 -6.72
C LEU A 407 0.81 23.84 -7.43
N MET A 408 0.46 23.04 -8.42
CA MET A 408 1.39 22.22 -9.20
C MET A 408 2.32 23.07 -10.07
N ASP A 409 1.84 24.18 -10.61
CA ASP A 409 2.66 25.16 -11.33
C ASP A 409 3.69 25.81 -10.39
N ALA A 410 3.28 26.21 -9.18
CA ALA A 410 4.18 26.74 -8.16
C ALA A 410 5.19 25.69 -7.65
N MET A 411 4.79 24.42 -7.54
CA MET A 411 5.67 23.31 -7.14
C MET A 411 6.69 22.97 -8.24
N ARG A 412 6.29 23.02 -9.51
CA ARG A 412 7.17 22.81 -10.67
C ARG A 412 8.20 23.94 -10.82
N GLU A 413 7.80 25.19 -10.57
CA GLU A 413 8.68 26.36 -10.60
C GLU A 413 9.71 26.33 -9.45
N LEU A 414 9.30 25.89 -8.26
CA LEU A 414 10.17 25.73 -7.09
C LEU A 414 11.19 24.59 -7.26
N MET A 415 10.80 23.50 -7.93
CA MET A 415 11.72 22.41 -8.29
C MET A 415 12.76 22.86 -9.31
N ALA A 416 12.37 23.65 -10.31
CA ALA A 416 13.28 24.21 -11.30
C ALA A 416 14.31 25.17 -10.68
N THR A 417 13.99 25.82 -9.57
CA THR A 417 14.92 26.67 -8.82
C THR A 417 15.87 25.89 -7.92
N MET A 418 15.50 24.66 -7.50
CA MET A 418 16.37 23.80 -6.70
C MET A 418 17.35 22.96 -7.54
N THR A 419 17.00 22.60 -8.78
CA THR A 419 17.91 21.89 -9.70
C THR A 419 19.07 22.75 -10.21
N PHE A 420 19.04 24.07 -10.02
CA PHE A 420 20.11 25.00 -10.42
C PHE A 420 21.17 25.27 -9.35
N ARG A 421 21.05 24.70 -8.14
CA ARG A 421 22.02 24.93 -7.05
C ARG A 421 23.13 23.89 -6.91
N THR A 422 23.22 22.92 -7.83
CA THR A 422 24.27 21.89 -7.83
C THR A 422 25.37 22.07 -8.86
N ASP A 423 25.28 23.06 -9.77
CA ASP A 423 26.35 23.35 -10.71
C ASP A 423 26.91 24.76 -10.48
N LEU A 424 28.26 24.85 -10.46
CA LEU A 424 29.12 26.03 -10.30
C LEU A 424 29.64 26.32 -8.88
N GLU A 425 30.38 25.38 -8.30
CA GLU A 425 31.63 25.75 -7.61
C GLU A 425 32.77 25.69 -8.64
N GLU A 426 33.28 26.85 -9.04
CA GLU A 426 34.47 26.99 -9.87
C GLU A 426 35.67 26.30 -9.19
N ARG A 427 36.13 25.18 -9.74
CA ARG A 427 37.45 24.64 -9.43
C ARG A 427 38.53 25.51 -10.09
N PRO A 428 39.59 25.92 -9.38
CA PRO A 428 40.70 26.62 -10.01
C PRO A 428 41.39 25.70 -11.03
N GLN A 429 41.52 26.18 -12.27
CA GLN A 429 42.19 25.48 -13.36
C GLN A 429 43.67 25.22 -13.03
N ALA A 430 44.12 23.98 -13.22
CA ALA A 430 45.53 23.63 -13.18
C ALA A 430 46.26 24.20 -14.42
N PRO A 431 47.54 24.62 -14.30
CA PRO A 431 48.28 25.18 -15.42
C PRO A 431 48.60 24.11 -16.48
N PRO A 432 48.70 24.48 -17.76
CA PRO A 432 48.96 23.54 -18.84
C PRO A 432 50.38 22.96 -18.79
N PRO A 433 50.58 21.73 -19.29
CA PRO A 433 51.90 21.10 -19.35
C PRO A 433 52.81 21.75 -20.41
N PRO A 434 54.15 21.67 -20.26
CA PRO A 434 55.09 22.28 -21.18
C PRO A 434 55.08 21.62 -22.57
N GLU A 435 55.27 22.44 -23.60
CA GLU A 435 55.34 22.05 -25.01
C GLU A 435 56.49 21.06 -25.26
N GLU A 436 56.19 19.91 -25.85
CA GLU A 436 57.18 18.98 -26.41
C GLU A 436 57.65 19.53 -27.77
N ASP A 437 58.93 19.91 -27.84
CA ASP A 437 59.62 20.24 -29.08
C ASP A 437 59.57 19.04 -30.05
N GLN A 438 58.87 19.20 -31.16
CA GLN A 438 59.02 18.34 -32.34
C GLN A 438 60.31 18.75 -33.07
N GLU A 439 61.39 18.00 -32.85
CA GLU A 439 62.54 18.01 -33.77
C GLU A 439 62.16 17.27 -35.05
N ASP A 440 62.05 18.03 -36.15
CA ASP A 440 62.03 17.52 -37.52
C ASP A 440 63.41 16.98 -37.92
N GLY A 441 63.46 15.70 -38.29
CA GLY A 441 64.27 15.11 -39.37
C GLY A 441 65.80 15.19 -39.29
N TRP A 442 66.46 14.02 -39.24
CA TRP A 442 67.19 13.38 -40.36
C TRP A 442 67.59 11.96 -40.00
#